data_AF-T0EYJ9-F1
#
_entry.id   AF-T0EYJ9-F1
#
_cell.length_a   1.000
_cell.length_b   1.000
_cell.length_c   1.000
_cell.angle_alpha   90.00
_cell.angle_beta   90.00
_cell.angle_gamma   90.00
#
_symmetry.space_group_name_H-M   'P 1'
#
loop_
_entity.id
_entity.type
_entity.pdbx_description
1 polymer ?
#
loop_
_entity_poly.entity_id
_entity_poly.type
_entity_poly.pdbx_seq_one_letter_code
_entity_poly.pdbx_strand_id
1 'polypeptide(L)'
;MPNQGNSQDGETVKTLDTRKTILWTGEVLGVYRNKGKVKIRIERNSFFADREEEEIRAVLDMYKRFPLLRKPKLEEIGSFSIENVEIEFEKVGRKTKPVSIEMRGSFSLLQGNPERLVAAGILVGHYGQEKFYQDPGVFDATDVVRNRPKKILLHPKDGKEMVLVSSGYESGGKTLYEQMGYFLFGQGSESSEDSYNPFFDSPRRDTLEELSSFYIDKHEVTNKEYNKFLKETGTPPPPHWENGLYPKGKDYHPVVNLTYREAELYAKWAGKRVPSEFQWEKAARGTGISWRLLKDESYEFVSNPRDYPFGNEYDPVLCNTKETGKKETVSVFELPIKGESPFGALGMCGNAPEWTSSPYLPYKGHRLSSVKFGKHLRVIRGGSFSSDKEEAKSYSRDFGGLPNLSTDRKAGIRLIMELKK
;
A
#
# COMPACT_ATOMS: atom_id res chain seq x y z
N MET A 1 54.61 19.55 28.57
CA MET A 1 53.40 20.39 28.46
C MET A 1 52.61 19.97 27.22
N PRO A 2 51.29 19.85 27.34
CA PRO A 2 50.34 19.42 26.31
C PRO A 2 49.74 20.63 25.55
N ASN A 3 49.01 20.37 24.47
CA ASN A 3 47.88 21.17 23.98
C ASN A 3 47.03 20.23 23.09
N GLN A 4 45.82 19.82 23.50
CA GLN A 4 44.52 20.52 23.37
C GLN A 4 44.32 21.03 21.92
N GLY A 5 43.37 20.59 21.10
CA GLY A 5 42.02 20.09 21.34
C GLY A 5 41.03 21.09 20.73
N ASN A 6 40.36 20.75 19.61
CA ASN A 6 38.96 21.15 19.39
C ASN A 6 38.33 20.45 18.17
N SER A 7 37.26 19.71 18.49
CA SER A 7 36.16 19.27 17.65
C SER A 7 35.32 20.44 17.16
N GLN A 8 34.83 20.37 15.93
CA GLN A 8 33.50 20.89 15.59
C GLN A 8 32.80 19.94 14.63
N ASP A 9 31.79 19.28 15.18
CA ASP A 9 30.70 18.60 14.49
C ASP A 9 29.93 19.59 13.60
N GLY A 10 29.77 19.22 12.34
CA GLY A 10 28.80 19.83 11.43
C GLY A 10 27.66 18.85 11.18
N GLU A 11 26.70 18.78 12.11
CA GLU A 11 25.40 18.14 11.85
C GLU A 11 24.67 18.93 10.77
N THR A 12 24.72 18.45 9.52
CA THR A 12 23.75 18.84 8.50
C THR A 12 22.38 18.27 8.89
N VAL A 13 21.57 19.09 9.55
CA VAL A 13 20.13 18.89 9.71
C VAL A 13 19.52 18.75 8.32
N LYS A 14 19.25 17.52 7.88
CA LYS A 14 18.43 17.26 6.68
C LYS A 14 17.02 17.75 6.97
N THR A 15 16.69 18.95 6.49
CA THR A 15 15.33 19.49 6.48
C THR A 15 14.39 18.51 5.79
N LEU A 16 13.41 17.98 6.52
CA LEU A 16 12.34 17.15 5.99
C LEU A 16 11.54 17.94 4.94
N ASP A 17 11.52 17.46 3.69
CA ASP A 17 10.70 18.04 2.62
C ASP A 17 9.21 17.79 2.95
N THR A 18 8.52 18.84 3.39
CA THR A 18 7.09 18.81 3.70
C THR A 18 6.34 19.45 2.54
N ARG A 19 5.51 18.68 1.83
CA ARG A 19 4.65 19.24 0.78
C ARG A 19 3.28 19.56 1.34
N LYS A 20 2.77 20.74 0.99
CA LYS A 20 1.41 21.17 1.30
C LYS A 20 0.42 20.40 0.40
N THR A 21 -0.40 19.52 0.97
CA THR A 21 -1.51 18.84 0.26
C THR A 21 -2.83 19.52 0.60
N ILE A 22 -3.70 19.78 -0.38
CA ILE A 22 -5.00 20.41 -0.14
C ILE A 22 -5.96 19.37 0.45
N LEU A 23 -6.41 19.60 1.69
CA LEU A 23 -7.32 18.71 2.41
C LEU A 23 -8.78 18.96 2.04
N TRP A 24 -9.13 20.22 1.78
CA TRP A 24 -10.46 20.59 1.33
C TRP A 24 -10.42 21.93 0.57
N THR A 25 -11.45 22.18 -0.25
CA THR A 25 -11.70 23.47 -0.90
C THR A 25 -13.18 23.83 -0.81
N GLY A 26 -13.46 25.13 -0.75
CA GLY A 26 -14.78 25.73 -0.93
C GLY A 26 -14.70 26.86 -1.94
N GLU A 27 -15.78 27.10 -2.67
CA GLU A 27 -15.83 28.09 -3.75
C GLU A 27 -16.37 29.43 -3.24
N VAL A 28 -15.69 30.52 -3.62
CA VAL A 28 -16.16 31.88 -3.41
C VAL A 28 -17.33 32.17 -4.35
N LEU A 29 -18.51 32.38 -3.77
CA LEU A 29 -19.77 32.66 -4.48
C LEU A 29 -19.98 34.15 -4.76
N GLY A 30 -19.28 35.06 -4.05
CA GLY A 30 -19.39 36.50 -4.28
C GLY A 30 -18.54 37.35 -3.33
N VAL A 31 -18.16 38.56 -3.78
CA VAL A 31 -17.34 39.54 -3.03
C VAL A 31 -18.15 40.81 -2.81
N TYR A 32 -18.53 41.08 -1.56
CA TYR A 32 -19.34 42.24 -1.21
C TYR A 32 -18.42 43.43 -0.84
N ARG A 33 -18.11 44.26 -1.83
CA ARG A 33 -17.14 45.37 -1.76
C ARG A 33 -17.30 46.32 -0.56
N ASN A 34 -18.51 46.54 -0.06
CA ASN A 34 -18.75 47.49 1.05
C ASN A 34 -18.64 46.88 2.45
N LYS A 35 -18.38 45.56 2.59
CA LYS A 35 -18.25 44.90 3.90
C LYS A 35 -17.11 43.89 4.00
N GLY A 36 -16.33 43.71 2.93
CA GLY A 36 -15.24 42.72 2.90
C GLY A 36 -15.70 41.27 3.00
N LYS A 37 -17.01 40.99 2.88
CA LYS A 37 -17.59 39.65 3.11
C LYS A 37 -17.48 38.78 1.86
N VAL A 38 -17.01 37.56 2.06
CA VAL A 38 -16.97 36.50 1.05
C VAL A 38 -17.96 35.42 1.47
N LYS A 39 -18.80 34.92 0.56
CA LYS A 39 -19.64 33.74 0.80
C LYS A 39 -18.96 32.52 0.18
N ILE A 40 -18.67 31.50 0.97
CA ILE A 40 -18.00 30.28 0.50
C ILE A 40 -18.95 29.10 0.61
N ARG A 41 -19.00 28.22 -0.39
CA ARG A 41 -19.73 26.95 -0.31
C ARG A 41 -18.79 25.77 -0.53
N ILE A 42 -18.91 24.77 0.33
CA ILE A 42 -18.25 23.47 0.18
C ILE A 42 -19.30 22.47 -0.32
N GLU A 43 -19.25 22.10 -1.60
CA GLU A 43 -20.15 21.09 -2.17
C GLU A 43 -19.45 19.73 -2.23
N ARG A 44 -20.07 18.68 -1.66
CA ARG A 44 -19.62 17.27 -1.71
C ARG A 44 -18.10 17.07 -1.48
N ASN A 45 -17.60 17.52 -0.33
CA ASN A 45 -16.21 17.28 0.06
C ASN A 45 -16.09 16.12 1.07
N SER A 46 -15.31 15.10 0.74
CA SER A 46 -15.08 13.91 1.59
C SER A 46 -14.51 14.25 2.98
N PHE A 47 -13.84 15.40 3.13
CA PHE A 47 -13.20 15.78 4.39
C PHE A 47 -14.20 16.06 5.54
N PHE A 48 -15.35 16.66 5.20
CA PHE A 48 -16.41 17.01 6.17
C PHE A 48 -17.64 16.10 6.07
N ALA A 49 -17.71 15.21 5.08
CA ALA A 49 -18.93 14.47 4.71
C ALA A 49 -19.57 13.61 5.82
N ASP A 50 -18.78 13.18 6.81
CA ASP A 50 -19.23 12.34 7.92
C ASP A 50 -18.83 12.91 9.30
N ARG A 51 -18.60 14.24 9.39
CA ARG A 51 -18.27 14.94 10.64
C ARG A 51 -19.50 15.63 11.24
N GLU A 52 -19.56 15.67 12.57
CA GLU A 52 -20.59 16.40 13.32
C GLU A 52 -20.26 17.91 13.43
N GLU A 53 -21.23 18.74 13.84
CA GLU A 53 -21.08 20.21 13.87
C GLU A 53 -19.87 20.66 14.69
N GLU A 54 -19.68 20.10 15.88
CA GLU A 54 -18.56 20.46 16.77
C GLU A 54 -17.20 20.15 16.13
N GLU A 55 -17.09 19.04 15.40
CA GLU A 55 -15.85 18.64 14.73
C GLU A 55 -15.53 19.55 13.54
N ILE A 56 -16.55 19.95 12.77
CA ILE A 56 -16.40 20.89 11.66
C ILE A 56 -15.94 22.25 12.20
N ARG A 57 -16.60 22.76 13.24
CA ARG A 57 -16.24 24.03 13.88
C ARG A 57 -14.83 23.98 14.47
N ALA A 58 -14.44 22.90 15.14
CA ALA A 58 -13.10 22.73 15.69
C ALA A 58 -12.01 22.83 14.61
N VAL A 59 -12.23 22.23 13.42
CA VAL A 59 -11.27 22.35 12.30
C VAL A 59 -11.18 23.78 11.80
N LEU A 60 -12.32 24.47 11.65
CA LEU A 60 -12.35 25.84 11.12
C LEU A 60 -11.75 26.86 12.09
N ASP A 61 -12.01 26.69 13.39
CA ASP A 61 -11.51 27.55 14.46
C ASP A 61 -10.00 27.37 14.73
N MET A 62 -9.48 26.16 14.53
CA MET A 62 -8.07 25.84 14.76
C MET A 62 -7.12 26.70 13.90
N TYR A 63 -7.53 27.04 12.68
CA TYR A 63 -6.63 27.71 11.74
C TYR A 63 -6.90 29.19 11.54
N LYS A 64 -8.11 29.70 11.85
CA LYS A 64 -8.59 31.11 11.74
C LYS A 64 -8.37 31.85 10.40
N ARG A 65 -7.45 31.37 9.56
CA ARG A 65 -6.96 31.91 8.30
C ARG A 65 -6.74 30.77 7.31
N PHE A 66 -7.26 30.93 6.11
CA PHE A 66 -7.21 29.96 5.02
C PHE A 66 -6.64 30.62 3.77
N PRO A 67 -5.79 29.94 3.00
CA PRO A 67 -5.29 30.45 1.74
C PRO A 67 -6.40 30.63 0.69
N LEU A 68 -6.31 31.72 -0.07
CA LEU A 68 -7.09 31.98 -1.29
C LEU A 68 -6.35 31.40 -2.50
N LEU A 69 -7.01 30.51 -3.23
CA LEU A 69 -6.41 29.67 -4.27
C LEU A 69 -7.04 29.93 -5.65
N ARG A 70 -6.19 30.08 -6.67
CA ARG A 70 -6.63 30.33 -8.05
C ARG A 70 -6.44 29.10 -8.96
N LYS A 71 -7.51 28.67 -9.65
CA LYS A 71 -7.45 27.62 -10.70
C LYS A 71 -6.65 28.10 -11.93
N PRO A 72 -6.02 27.19 -12.71
CA PRO A 72 -6.04 25.73 -12.57
C PRO A 72 -4.96 25.16 -11.64
N LYS A 73 -3.91 25.94 -11.32
CA LYS A 73 -2.75 25.48 -10.55
C LYS A 73 -2.91 25.56 -9.03
N LEU A 74 -4.03 26.10 -8.54
CA LEU A 74 -4.31 26.33 -7.10
C LEU A 74 -3.24 27.18 -6.44
N GLU A 75 -2.84 28.25 -7.14
CA GLU A 75 -1.85 29.22 -6.68
C GLU A 75 -2.41 30.07 -5.53
N GLU A 76 -1.64 30.20 -4.45
CA GLU A 76 -1.99 31.03 -3.31
C GLU A 76 -1.81 32.51 -3.66
N ILE A 77 -2.90 33.26 -3.67
CA ILE A 77 -2.91 34.69 -4.03
C ILE A 77 -3.16 35.60 -2.81
N GLY A 78 -3.51 35.01 -1.67
CA GLY A 78 -3.90 35.72 -0.45
C GLY A 78 -4.38 34.78 0.64
N SER A 79 -5.01 35.34 1.67
CA SER A 79 -5.63 34.63 2.77
C SER A 79 -7.03 35.15 3.06
N PHE A 80 -7.86 34.30 3.64
CA PHE A 80 -9.23 34.54 4.07
C PHE A 80 -9.33 34.24 5.57
N SER A 81 -9.83 35.16 6.37
CA SER A 81 -10.06 34.98 7.80
C SER A 81 -11.55 34.80 8.06
N ILE A 82 -11.92 33.77 8.82
CA ILE A 82 -13.32 33.48 9.14
C ILE A 82 -13.82 34.39 10.26
N GLU A 83 -14.99 34.99 10.09
CA GLU A 83 -15.72 35.75 11.11
C GLU A 83 -16.99 35.01 11.58
N ASN A 84 -17.68 34.32 10.66
CA ASN A 84 -18.88 33.53 10.97
C ASN A 84 -18.96 32.27 10.11
N VAL A 85 -19.56 31.21 10.67
CA VAL A 85 -19.80 29.92 10.01
C VAL A 85 -21.23 29.46 10.26
N GLU A 86 -21.98 29.26 9.18
CA GLU A 86 -23.32 28.66 9.16
C GLU A 86 -23.23 27.27 8.50
N ILE A 87 -23.77 26.24 9.14
CA ILE A 87 -23.71 24.85 8.65
C ILE A 87 -25.14 24.33 8.51
N GLU A 88 -25.48 23.83 7.33
CA GLU A 88 -26.76 23.20 7.03
C GLU A 88 -26.59 21.69 6.98
N PHE A 89 -27.43 20.98 7.74
CA PHE A 89 -27.47 19.53 7.77
C PHE A 89 -28.76 19.01 7.14
N GLU A 90 -28.64 17.92 6.39
CA GLU A 90 -29.78 17.20 5.83
C GLU A 90 -29.79 15.76 6.36
N LYS A 91 -30.99 15.24 6.64
CA LYS A 91 -31.16 13.85 7.06
C LYS A 91 -31.12 12.94 5.84
N VAL A 92 -30.04 12.17 5.70
CA VAL A 92 -29.86 11.18 4.63
C VAL A 92 -29.95 9.79 5.24
N GLY A 93 -31.15 9.19 5.17
CA GLY A 93 -31.46 7.91 5.79
C GLY A 93 -31.48 8.00 7.32
N ARG A 94 -30.61 7.24 8.01
CA ARG A 94 -30.49 7.24 9.48
C ARG A 94 -29.47 8.25 10.02
N LYS A 95 -28.74 8.95 9.15
CA LYS A 95 -27.67 9.88 9.54
C LYS A 95 -28.01 11.31 9.11
N THR A 96 -27.58 12.29 9.88
CA THR A 96 -27.49 13.70 9.47
C THR A 96 -26.15 13.91 8.77
N LYS A 97 -26.15 14.63 7.64
CA LYS A 97 -24.93 14.95 6.91
C LYS A 97 -24.86 16.43 6.63
N PRO A 98 -23.68 17.07 6.72
CA PRO A 98 -23.52 18.45 6.32
C PRO A 98 -23.66 18.55 4.80
N VAL A 99 -24.62 19.36 4.34
CA VAL A 99 -24.88 19.57 2.91
C VAL A 99 -24.35 20.91 2.41
N SER A 100 -24.25 21.89 3.29
CA SER A 100 -23.66 23.19 2.98
C SER A 100 -22.95 23.75 4.21
N ILE A 101 -21.73 24.25 4.01
CA ILE A 101 -20.99 25.04 4.99
C ILE A 101 -20.78 26.41 4.37
N GLU A 102 -21.41 27.44 4.95
CA GLU A 102 -21.27 28.84 4.56
C GLU A 102 -20.34 29.56 5.53
N MET A 103 -19.24 30.09 5.00
CA MET A 103 -18.29 30.91 5.77
C MET A 103 -18.39 32.36 5.31
N ARG A 104 -18.31 33.28 6.28
CA ARG A 104 -18.22 34.73 6.05
C ARG A 104 -17.02 35.27 6.80
N GLY A 105 -16.34 36.24 6.19
CA GLY A 105 -15.21 36.91 6.80
C GLY A 105 -14.47 37.78 5.79
N SER A 106 -13.25 38.17 6.12
CA SER A 106 -12.43 39.14 5.38
C SER A 106 -11.26 38.47 4.64
N PHE A 107 -10.73 39.13 3.61
CA PHE A 107 -9.56 38.65 2.86
C PHE A 107 -8.40 39.64 2.88
N SER A 108 -7.20 39.13 2.64
CA SER A 108 -5.98 39.90 2.44
C SER A 108 -5.18 39.29 1.29
N LEU A 109 -4.72 40.11 0.35
CA LEU A 109 -3.95 39.65 -0.81
C LEU A 109 -2.44 39.69 -0.55
N LEU A 110 -1.70 38.79 -1.20
CA LEU A 110 -0.24 38.87 -1.21
C LEU A 110 0.22 40.12 -1.99
N GLN A 111 1.38 40.66 -1.61
CA GLN A 111 1.93 41.89 -2.19
C GLN A 111 2.08 41.75 -3.71
N GLY A 112 1.55 42.72 -4.46
CA GLY A 112 1.57 42.73 -5.93
C GLY A 112 0.31 42.18 -6.61
N ASN A 113 -0.58 41.52 -5.87
CA ASN A 113 -1.86 41.03 -6.41
C ASN A 113 -2.95 42.13 -6.35
N PRO A 114 -3.57 42.52 -7.48
CA PRO A 114 -4.61 43.55 -7.47
C PRO A 114 -5.95 43.01 -6.90
N GLU A 115 -6.70 43.84 -6.17
CA GLU A 115 -7.97 43.47 -5.52
C GLU A 115 -9.00 42.83 -6.46
N ARG A 116 -9.00 43.22 -7.74
CA ARG A 116 -9.86 42.64 -8.78
C ARG A 116 -9.68 41.12 -8.97
N LEU A 117 -8.59 40.55 -8.46
CA LEU A 117 -8.36 39.10 -8.52
C LEU A 117 -9.34 38.32 -7.64
N VAL A 118 -9.88 38.92 -6.59
CA VAL A 118 -10.89 38.25 -5.76
C VAL A 118 -12.24 38.39 -6.46
N ALA A 119 -12.71 37.30 -7.05
CA ALA A 119 -13.98 37.21 -7.78
C ALA A 119 -14.65 35.84 -7.53
N ALA A 120 -15.88 35.68 -8.02
CA ALA A 120 -16.53 34.37 -8.04
C ALA A 120 -15.69 33.38 -8.86
N GLY A 121 -15.50 32.16 -8.36
CA GLY A 121 -14.65 31.13 -8.98
C GLY A 121 -13.23 30.99 -8.39
N ILE A 122 -12.91 31.74 -7.33
CA ILE A 122 -11.74 31.51 -6.47
C ILE A 122 -12.07 30.44 -5.42
N LEU A 123 -11.07 29.64 -5.05
CA LEU A 123 -11.22 28.63 -4.00
C LEU A 123 -10.60 29.13 -2.70
N VAL A 124 -11.17 28.70 -1.59
CA VAL A 124 -10.55 28.76 -0.26
C VAL A 124 -10.32 27.34 0.18
N GLY A 125 -9.13 27.02 0.68
CA GLY A 125 -8.84 25.66 1.11
C GLY A 125 -7.93 25.60 2.31
N HIS A 126 -7.76 24.41 2.86
CA HIS A 126 -6.77 24.18 3.92
C HIS A 126 -5.73 23.18 3.43
N TYR A 127 -4.46 23.44 3.76
CA TYR A 127 -3.38 22.52 3.47
C TYR A 127 -3.05 21.67 4.70
N GLY A 128 -2.95 20.37 4.51
CA GLY A 128 -2.27 19.48 5.44
C GLY A 128 -0.77 19.45 5.14
N GLN A 129 0.06 19.28 6.18
CA GLN A 129 1.42 18.79 5.98
C GLN A 129 1.34 17.27 5.81
N GLU A 130 1.33 16.81 4.57
CA GLU A 130 1.69 15.43 4.32
C GLU A 130 3.21 15.36 4.24
N LYS A 131 3.80 14.48 5.06
CA LYS A 131 5.17 14.02 4.84
C LYS A 131 5.16 13.29 3.50
N PHE A 132 5.49 14.02 2.43
CA PHE A 132 5.82 13.43 1.16
C PHE A 132 7.19 12.83 1.29
N TYR A 133 7.19 11.52 1.24
CA TYR A 133 8.38 10.73 1.01
C TYR A 133 8.96 11.18 -0.34
N GLN A 134 10.10 11.87 -0.28
CA GLN A 134 11.02 11.85 -1.40
C GLN A 134 11.48 10.40 -1.50
N ASP A 135 11.22 9.80 -2.64
CA ASP A 135 11.68 8.47 -2.97
C ASP A 135 13.19 8.36 -2.63
N PRO A 136 13.65 7.49 -1.71
CA PRO A 136 15.00 6.96 -1.61
C PRO A 136 15.20 6.01 -2.80
N GLY A 137 14.87 6.52 -3.99
CA GLY A 137 15.15 5.95 -5.27
C GLY A 137 16.13 6.86 -5.98
N VAL A 138 17.30 7.03 -5.38
CA VAL A 138 18.54 7.25 -6.13
C VAL A 138 19.49 6.13 -5.72
N PHE A 139 19.18 4.91 -6.15
CA PHE A 139 20.23 4.17 -6.84
C PHE A 139 20.27 4.80 -8.24
N ASP A 140 21.44 5.31 -8.59
CA ASP A 140 21.66 5.98 -9.85
C ASP A 140 21.27 5.04 -11.01
N ALA A 141 20.18 5.36 -11.70
CA ALA A 141 19.67 4.59 -12.82
C ALA A 141 20.63 4.61 -14.03
N THR A 142 21.70 5.41 -13.98
CA THR A 142 22.74 5.38 -15.01
C THR A 142 23.53 4.07 -15.05
N ASP A 143 23.48 3.24 -13.99
CA ASP A 143 24.10 1.91 -13.97
C ASP A 143 23.18 0.76 -14.44
N VAL A 144 21.87 0.97 -14.50
CA VAL A 144 20.90 -0.08 -14.90
C VAL A 144 20.97 -0.37 -16.40
N VAL A 145 21.46 0.58 -17.20
CA VAL A 145 21.61 0.41 -18.66
C VAL A 145 22.76 -0.56 -19.01
N ARG A 146 23.60 -0.98 -18.04
CA ARG A 146 24.72 -1.90 -18.30
C ARG A 146 24.70 -3.22 -17.53
N ASN A 147 23.95 -3.35 -16.43
CA ASN A 147 24.00 -4.55 -15.58
C ASN A 147 22.61 -5.15 -15.33
N ARG A 148 22.48 -6.46 -15.60
CA ARG A 148 21.29 -7.24 -15.22
C ARG A 148 21.01 -7.07 -13.72
N PRO A 149 19.74 -6.91 -13.30
CA PRO A 149 19.40 -6.82 -11.88
C PRO A 149 19.91 -8.05 -11.12
N LYS A 150 20.50 -7.83 -9.93
CA LYS A 150 20.98 -8.93 -9.08
C LYS A 150 19.79 -9.76 -8.59
N LYS A 151 19.94 -11.08 -8.51
CA LYS A 151 18.89 -11.98 -7.98
C LYS A 151 18.53 -11.68 -6.52
N ILE A 152 19.49 -11.20 -5.73
CA ILE A 152 19.32 -10.83 -4.33
C ILE A 152 19.82 -9.40 -4.13
N LEU A 153 19.10 -8.63 -3.31
CA LEU A 153 19.41 -7.27 -2.91
C LEU A 153 19.25 -7.14 -1.39
N LEU A 154 20.16 -6.43 -0.72
CA LEU A 154 19.91 -5.91 0.62
C LEU A 154 19.35 -4.50 0.49
N HIS A 155 18.13 -4.29 0.97
CA HIS A 155 17.47 -3.00 0.84
C HIS A 155 18.18 -1.93 1.69
N PRO A 156 18.53 -0.75 1.14
CA PRO A 156 19.47 0.17 1.77
C PRO A 156 18.93 0.87 3.03
N LYS A 157 17.61 0.93 3.21
CA LYS A 157 16.98 1.62 4.35
C LYS A 157 16.81 0.72 5.57
N ASP A 158 16.26 -0.46 5.37
CA ASP A 158 15.87 -1.40 6.42
C ASP A 158 16.80 -2.62 6.51
N GLY A 159 17.73 -2.79 5.56
CA GLY A 159 18.68 -3.90 5.51
C GLY A 159 18.06 -5.24 5.12
N LYS A 160 16.79 -5.26 4.72
CA LYS A 160 16.04 -6.48 4.43
C LYS A 160 16.57 -7.14 3.16
N GLU A 161 16.81 -8.45 3.21
CA GLU A 161 17.11 -9.24 2.01
C GLU A 161 15.85 -9.36 1.14
N MET A 162 15.98 -9.01 -0.13
CA MET A 162 14.94 -9.07 -1.14
C MET A 162 15.39 -9.90 -2.32
N VAL A 163 14.44 -10.62 -2.93
CA VAL A 163 14.67 -11.44 -4.11
C VAL A 163 14.01 -10.85 -5.35
N LEU A 164 14.66 -10.99 -6.50
CA LEU A 164 14.16 -10.51 -7.78
C LEU A 164 13.07 -11.45 -8.32
N VAL A 165 11.86 -10.92 -8.44
CA VAL A 165 10.78 -11.51 -9.22
C VAL A 165 10.86 -10.94 -10.62
N SER A 166 11.39 -11.72 -11.56
CA SER A 166 11.58 -11.27 -12.93
C SER A 166 10.25 -11.23 -13.71
N SER A 167 10.15 -10.25 -14.61
CA SER A 167 9.07 -10.17 -15.60
C SER A 167 9.21 -11.21 -16.70
N GLY A 168 10.41 -11.72 -16.94
CA GLY A 168 10.69 -12.72 -17.98
C GLY A 168 10.58 -14.18 -17.51
N TYR A 169 10.65 -15.08 -18.48
CA TYR A 169 10.69 -16.52 -18.26
C TYR A 169 12.15 -17.01 -18.25
N GLU A 170 12.54 -17.82 -17.26
CA GLU A 170 13.82 -18.55 -17.28
C GLU A 170 13.58 -19.98 -17.79
N SER A 171 14.24 -20.36 -18.88
CA SER A 171 14.32 -21.76 -19.34
C SER A 171 15.77 -22.18 -19.43
N GLY A 172 16.15 -23.28 -18.76
CA GLY A 172 17.52 -23.79 -18.78
C GLY A 172 18.59 -22.77 -18.33
N GLY A 173 18.25 -21.88 -17.39
CA GLY A 173 19.15 -20.83 -16.89
C GLY A 173 19.35 -19.62 -17.81
N LYS A 174 18.62 -19.53 -18.93
CA LYS A 174 18.60 -18.34 -19.79
C LYS A 174 17.26 -17.61 -19.66
N THR A 175 17.32 -16.33 -19.30
CA THR A 175 16.18 -15.42 -19.33
C THR A 175 15.83 -15.15 -20.79
N LEU A 176 14.70 -15.69 -21.24
CA LEU A 176 14.13 -15.43 -22.55
C LEU A 176 12.96 -14.48 -22.34
N TYR A 177 13.03 -13.31 -23.00
CA TYR A 177 12.00 -12.28 -22.98
C TYR A 177 11.74 -11.63 -21.61
N GLU A 178 12.70 -10.81 -21.11
CA GLU A 178 12.45 -9.87 -20.00
C GLU A 178 11.28 -8.89 -20.25
N GLN A 179 10.74 -8.83 -21.48
CA GLN A 179 9.69 -7.87 -21.84
C GLN A 179 8.26 -8.41 -21.78
N MET A 180 8.02 -9.70 -21.51
CA MET A 180 6.67 -10.24 -21.64
C MET A 180 5.83 -10.10 -20.36
N GLY A 181 6.41 -10.11 -19.15
CA GLY A 181 5.71 -9.74 -17.90
C GLY A 181 4.53 -10.63 -17.48
N TYR A 182 4.07 -11.54 -18.35
CA TYR A 182 2.79 -12.22 -18.23
C TYR A 182 2.74 -13.21 -17.06
N PHE A 183 1.59 -13.22 -16.42
CA PHE A 183 1.31 -14.02 -15.25
C PHE A 183 -0.13 -14.56 -15.30
N LEU A 184 -0.27 -15.87 -15.11
CA LEU A 184 -1.56 -16.53 -14.93
C LEU A 184 -1.82 -16.77 -13.45
N PHE A 185 -2.77 -16.02 -12.90
CA PHE A 185 -3.23 -16.11 -11.52
C PHE A 185 -4.45 -17.03 -11.35
N GLY A 186 -4.70 -17.46 -10.11
CA GLY A 186 -5.88 -18.22 -9.72
C GLY A 186 -5.79 -19.72 -10.04
N GLN A 187 -6.94 -20.37 -10.17
CA GLN A 187 -7.12 -21.77 -10.54
C GLN A 187 -8.28 -21.96 -11.54
N GLY A 188 -8.34 -23.10 -12.24
CA GLY A 188 -9.34 -23.38 -13.29
C GLY A 188 -10.36 -24.48 -13.00
N SER A 189 -10.27 -25.16 -11.85
CA SER A 189 -11.04 -26.36 -11.55
C SER A 189 -12.37 -26.13 -10.82
N GLU A 190 -12.48 -25.12 -9.96
CA GLU A 190 -13.66 -24.94 -9.10
C GLU A 190 -14.25 -23.53 -9.20
N SER A 191 -15.36 -23.40 -9.94
CA SER A 191 -15.98 -22.08 -10.23
C SER A 191 -16.66 -21.41 -9.03
N SER A 192 -16.94 -22.19 -7.97
CA SER A 192 -17.51 -21.66 -6.73
C SER A 192 -16.47 -20.99 -5.81
N GLU A 193 -15.18 -21.24 -6.04
CA GLU A 193 -14.09 -20.61 -5.28
C GLU A 193 -13.75 -19.22 -5.81
N ASP A 194 -13.39 -18.31 -4.91
CA ASP A 194 -13.03 -16.92 -5.23
C ASP A 194 -11.70 -16.76 -6.00
N SER A 195 -10.89 -17.82 -6.03
CA SER A 195 -9.63 -17.95 -6.75
C SER A 195 -9.83 -18.46 -8.19
N TYR A 196 -11.07 -18.76 -8.60
CA TYR A 196 -11.37 -19.24 -9.94
C TYR A 196 -11.10 -18.18 -11.01
N ASN A 197 -10.25 -18.53 -11.98
CA ASN A 197 -9.99 -17.76 -13.18
C ASN A 197 -10.60 -18.47 -14.40
N PRO A 198 -11.63 -17.92 -15.04
CA PRO A 198 -12.29 -18.57 -16.18
C PRO A 198 -11.40 -18.70 -17.43
N PHE A 199 -10.24 -18.04 -17.45
CA PHE A 199 -9.27 -18.11 -18.54
C PHE A 199 -8.09 -19.03 -18.23
N PHE A 200 -8.14 -19.75 -17.11
CA PHE A 200 -7.02 -20.55 -16.61
C PHE A 200 -6.56 -21.64 -17.59
N ASP A 201 -7.51 -22.41 -18.14
CA ASP A 201 -7.20 -23.53 -19.04
C ASP A 201 -7.06 -23.11 -20.51
N SER A 202 -7.24 -21.83 -20.81
CA SER A 202 -7.09 -21.28 -22.17
C SER A 202 -6.52 -19.87 -22.12
N PRO A 203 -5.31 -19.69 -21.55
CA PRO A 203 -4.74 -18.37 -21.33
C PRO A 203 -4.38 -17.72 -22.66
N ARG A 204 -4.78 -16.45 -22.81
CA ARG A 204 -4.42 -15.60 -23.94
C ARG A 204 -3.75 -14.33 -23.43
N ARG A 205 -3.03 -13.66 -24.31
CA ARG A 205 -2.29 -12.44 -23.96
C ARG A 205 -3.16 -11.38 -23.27
N ASP A 206 -4.41 -11.21 -23.69
CA ASP A 206 -5.37 -10.24 -23.17
C ASP A 206 -6.05 -10.67 -21.84
N THR A 207 -5.80 -11.91 -21.39
CA THR A 207 -6.35 -12.47 -20.15
C THR A 207 -5.29 -12.66 -19.06
N LEU A 208 -4.01 -12.41 -19.36
CA LEU A 208 -2.89 -12.53 -18.44
C LEU A 208 -2.62 -11.18 -17.75
N GLU A 209 -2.15 -11.24 -16.52
CA GLU A 209 -1.69 -10.05 -15.80
C GLU A 209 -0.26 -9.70 -16.25
N GLU A 210 0.01 -8.44 -16.57
CA GLU A 210 1.34 -7.98 -16.97
C GLU A 210 2.06 -7.32 -15.79
N LEU A 211 3.09 -7.99 -15.28
CA LEU A 211 3.88 -7.53 -14.14
C LEU A 211 5.32 -7.25 -14.58
N SER A 212 5.76 -6.00 -14.42
CA SER A 212 7.18 -5.62 -14.53
C SER A 212 8.01 -6.35 -13.48
N SER A 213 9.33 -6.44 -13.66
CA SER A 213 10.22 -7.02 -12.65
C SER A 213 10.17 -6.19 -11.36
N PHE A 214 10.18 -6.85 -10.21
CA PHE A 214 10.23 -6.20 -8.90
C PHE A 214 11.03 -7.04 -7.91
N TYR A 215 11.51 -6.41 -6.85
CA TYR A 215 12.04 -7.10 -5.69
C TYR A 215 10.93 -7.34 -4.68
N ILE A 216 10.93 -8.49 -4.01
CA ILE A 216 10.07 -8.80 -2.86
C ILE A 216 10.94 -9.21 -1.68
N ASP A 217 10.55 -8.84 -0.46
CA ASP A 217 11.25 -9.30 0.74
C ASP A 217 11.34 -10.84 0.75
N LYS A 218 12.52 -11.37 1.06
CA LYS A 218 12.77 -12.82 1.08
C LYS A 218 11.96 -13.53 2.14
N HIS A 219 11.68 -12.86 3.26
CA HIS A 219 10.84 -13.34 4.34
C HIS A 219 9.87 -12.25 4.79
N GLU A 220 8.83 -12.64 5.51
CA GLU A 220 7.92 -11.75 6.23
C GLU A 220 8.68 -10.73 7.08
N VAL A 221 8.11 -9.54 7.26
CA VAL A 221 8.62 -8.55 8.21
C VAL A 221 8.53 -9.12 9.62
N THR A 222 9.63 -9.06 10.36
CA THR A 222 9.75 -9.61 11.70
C THR A 222 9.34 -8.60 12.77
N ASN A 223 9.04 -9.09 13.98
CA ASN A 223 8.75 -8.22 15.13
C ASN A 223 9.90 -7.24 15.43
N LYS A 224 11.16 -7.68 15.32
CA LYS A 224 12.34 -6.83 15.53
C LYS A 224 12.44 -5.70 14.50
N GLU A 225 12.20 -6.01 13.23
CA GLU A 225 12.20 -5.02 12.15
C GLU A 225 11.04 -4.02 12.30
N TYR A 226 9.84 -4.51 12.64
CA TYR A 226 8.69 -3.63 12.90
C TYR A 226 8.92 -2.74 14.14
N ASN A 227 9.51 -3.28 15.20
CA ASN A 227 9.84 -2.50 16.40
C ASN A 227 10.85 -1.37 16.13
N LYS A 228 11.79 -1.56 15.18
CA LYS A 228 12.68 -0.49 14.73
C LYS A 228 11.88 0.68 14.16
N PHE A 229 10.90 0.39 13.29
CA PHE A 229 9.97 1.41 12.77
C PHE A 229 9.22 2.13 13.88
N LEU A 230 8.66 1.41 14.86
CA LEU A 230 7.91 2.01 15.97
C LEU A 230 8.79 2.99 16.77
N LYS A 231 10.03 2.58 17.10
CA LYS A 231 10.99 3.41 17.83
C LYS A 231 11.40 4.67 17.06
N GLU A 232 11.63 4.56 15.76
CA GLU A 232 12.06 5.70 14.93
C GLU A 232 10.93 6.70 14.65
N THR A 233 9.67 6.25 14.64
CA THR A 233 8.53 7.09 14.23
C THR A 233 7.65 7.54 15.39
N GLY A 234 7.78 6.91 16.57
CA GLY A 234 6.84 7.10 17.68
C GLY A 234 5.45 6.52 17.40
N THR A 235 5.31 5.66 16.40
CA THR A 235 4.03 4.98 16.11
C THR A 235 3.68 4.04 17.27
N PRO A 236 2.41 4.01 17.73
CA PRO A 236 1.99 3.08 18.78
C PRO A 236 2.20 1.61 18.38
N PRO A 237 2.62 0.74 19.30
CA PRO A 237 2.76 -0.68 19.05
C PRO A 237 1.40 -1.36 18.83
N PRO A 238 1.37 -2.55 18.18
CA PRO A 238 0.17 -3.34 18.07
C PRO A 238 -0.44 -3.63 19.45
N PRO A 239 -1.78 -3.59 19.63
CA PRO A 239 -2.41 -3.71 20.95
C PRO A 239 -2.12 -5.02 21.70
N HIS A 240 -1.76 -6.08 20.98
CA HIS A 240 -1.42 -7.38 21.56
C HIS A 240 0.03 -7.44 22.08
N TRP A 241 0.84 -6.40 21.87
CA TRP A 241 2.18 -6.29 22.43
C TRP A 241 2.10 -5.75 23.86
N GLU A 242 2.30 -6.64 24.83
CA GLU A 242 2.24 -6.30 26.25
C GLU A 242 3.30 -5.25 26.61
N ASN A 243 2.88 -4.17 27.28
CA ASN A 243 3.74 -3.03 27.63
C ASN A 243 4.48 -2.43 26.40
N GLY A 244 3.91 -2.58 25.21
CA GLY A 244 4.49 -2.10 23.95
C GLY A 244 5.68 -2.91 23.45
N LEU A 245 5.89 -4.12 23.98
CA LEU A 245 6.96 -5.03 23.57
C LEU A 245 6.38 -6.25 22.88
N TYR A 246 7.02 -6.67 21.78
CA TYR A 246 6.71 -7.96 21.18
C TYR A 246 7.07 -9.10 22.14
N PRO A 247 6.42 -10.27 22.02
CA PRO A 247 6.67 -11.40 22.91
C PRO A 247 8.16 -11.79 22.98
N LYS A 248 8.65 -12.05 24.19
CA LYS A 248 10.05 -12.42 24.43
C LYS A 248 10.44 -13.64 23.60
N GLY A 249 11.58 -13.57 22.91
CA GLY A 249 12.09 -14.65 22.03
C GLY A 249 11.45 -14.68 20.64
N LYS A 250 10.51 -13.78 20.33
CA LYS A 250 9.85 -13.69 19.02
C LYS A 250 10.41 -12.62 18.11
N ASP A 251 11.67 -12.21 18.32
CA ASP A 251 12.37 -11.18 17.56
C ASP A 251 12.28 -11.39 16.05
N TYR A 252 12.52 -12.64 15.62
CA TYR A 252 12.55 -13.03 14.20
C TYR A 252 11.30 -13.76 13.73
N HIS A 253 10.25 -13.82 14.55
CA HIS A 253 8.94 -14.28 14.10
C HIS A 253 8.29 -13.17 13.27
N PRO A 254 7.42 -13.51 12.30
CA PRO A 254 6.66 -12.51 11.56
C PRO A 254 5.86 -11.62 12.51
N VAL A 255 5.82 -10.32 12.24
CA VAL A 255 4.85 -9.43 12.86
C VAL A 255 3.46 -9.79 12.34
N VAL A 256 2.48 -9.88 13.23
CA VAL A 256 1.11 -10.32 12.92
C VAL A 256 0.08 -9.36 13.50
N ASN A 257 -1.20 -9.57 13.18
CA ASN A 257 -2.33 -8.79 13.69
C ASN A 257 -2.19 -7.28 13.42
N LEU A 258 -1.64 -6.94 12.25
CA LEU A 258 -1.62 -5.59 11.73
C LEU A 258 -2.91 -5.32 10.96
N THR A 259 -3.39 -4.08 11.08
CA THR A 259 -4.35 -3.50 10.14
C THR A 259 -3.67 -3.26 8.79
N TYR A 260 -4.46 -3.15 7.72
CA TYR A 260 -3.89 -2.81 6.41
C TYR A 260 -3.22 -1.42 6.43
N ARG A 261 -3.73 -0.48 7.23
CA ARG A 261 -3.10 0.86 7.34
C ARG A 261 -1.76 0.82 8.05
N GLU A 262 -1.60 -0.01 9.08
CA GLU A 262 -0.30 -0.23 9.73
C GLU A 262 0.71 -0.84 8.77
N ALA A 263 0.26 -1.78 7.93
CA ALA A 263 1.05 -2.34 6.83
C ALA A 263 1.55 -1.25 5.88
N GLU A 264 0.66 -0.35 5.42
CA GLU A 264 1.02 0.76 4.55
C GLU A 264 1.96 1.77 5.21
N LEU A 265 1.77 2.08 6.50
CA LEU A 265 2.64 2.98 7.24
C LEU A 265 4.06 2.42 7.35
N TYR A 266 4.18 1.13 7.69
CA TYR A 266 5.48 0.46 7.71
C TYR A 266 6.10 0.40 6.31
N ALA A 267 5.33 0.07 5.27
CA ALA A 267 5.84 0.05 3.89
C ALA A 267 6.39 1.41 3.47
N LYS A 268 5.66 2.48 3.76
CA LYS A 268 6.09 3.86 3.48
C LYS A 268 7.34 4.24 4.27
N TRP A 269 7.43 3.83 5.55
CA TRP A 269 8.66 4.03 6.32
C TRP A 269 9.81 3.20 5.76
N ALA A 270 9.63 1.93 5.42
CA ALA A 270 10.67 1.07 4.88
C ALA A 270 11.13 1.52 3.49
N GLY A 271 10.31 2.31 2.81
CA GLY A 271 10.57 2.83 1.49
C GLY A 271 10.20 1.86 0.36
N LYS A 272 9.18 1.07 0.62
CA LYS A 272 8.67 -0.02 -0.21
C LYS A 272 7.16 0.15 -0.35
N ARG A 273 6.50 -0.86 -0.92
CA ARG A 273 5.03 -0.92 -1.00
C ARG A 273 4.51 -2.31 -0.63
N VAL A 274 3.25 -2.37 -0.24
CA VAL A 274 2.53 -3.64 -0.05
C VAL A 274 2.26 -4.25 -1.44
N PRO A 275 2.59 -5.54 -1.70
CA PRO A 275 2.39 -6.16 -3.00
C PRO A 275 0.92 -6.19 -3.39
N SER A 276 0.61 -6.10 -4.68
CA SER A 276 -0.70 -6.56 -5.16
C SER A 276 -0.83 -8.08 -4.98
N GLU A 277 -2.06 -8.59 -4.99
CA GLU A 277 -2.29 -10.04 -4.91
C GLU A 277 -1.61 -10.81 -6.05
N PHE A 278 -1.50 -10.19 -7.23
CA PHE A 278 -0.87 -10.79 -8.39
C PHE A 278 0.66 -10.82 -8.25
N GLN A 279 1.26 -9.76 -7.71
CA GLN A 279 2.70 -9.74 -7.41
C GLN A 279 3.05 -10.78 -6.35
N TRP A 280 2.24 -10.89 -5.30
CA TRP A 280 2.42 -11.89 -4.26
C TRP A 280 2.33 -13.31 -4.82
N GLU A 281 1.29 -13.60 -5.60
CA GLU A 281 1.09 -14.93 -6.17
C GLU A 281 2.19 -15.30 -7.17
N LYS A 282 2.58 -14.38 -8.05
CA LYS A 282 3.72 -14.60 -8.95
C LYS A 282 4.97 -14.92 -8.16
N ALA A 283 5.25 -14.14 -7.10
CA ALA A 283 6.39 -14.39 -6.23
C ALA A 283 6.33 -15.79 -5.59
N ALA A 284 5.15 -16.29 -5.22
CA ALA A 284 4.97 -17.59 -4.59
C ALA A 284 5.16 -18.75 -5.57
N ARG A 285 4.43 -18.76 -6.69
CA ARG A 285 4.31 -19.94 -7.58
C ARG A 285 4.97 -19.81 -8.95
N GLY A 286 5.56 -18.67 -9.27
CA GLY A 286 6.09 -18.40 -10.61
C GLY A 286 5.03 -17.81 -11.56
N THR A 287 5.30 -17.87 -12.86
CA THR A 287 4.45 -17.27 -13.90
C THR A 287 3.10 -17.96 -14.10
N GLY A 288 2.95 -19.20 -13.63
CA GLY A 288 1.76 -20.02 -13.87
C GLY A 288 1.54 -20.42 -15.33
N ILE A 289 2.49 -20.09 -16.22
CA ILE A 289 2.44 -20.38 -17.65
C ILE A 289 3.77 -20.92 -18.16
N SER A 290 3.67 -21.84 -19.11
CA SER A 290 4.71 -22.19 -20.06
C SER A 290 4.29 -21.72 -21.46
N TRP A 291 5.22 -21.66 -22.41
CA TRP A 291 4.89 -21.44 -23.81
C TRP A 291 5.41 -22.62 -24.64
N ARG A 292 4.77 -22.86 -25.79
CA ARG A 292 5.28 -23.78 -26.81
C ARG A 292 5.06 -23.23 -28.21
N LEU A 293 6.03 -23.50 -29.09
CA LEU A 293 5.94 -23.18 -30.51
C LEU A 293 5.13 -24.27 -31.22
N LEU A 294 4.17 -23.85 -32.04
CA LEU A 294 3.36 -24.71 -32.89
C LEU A 294 4.03 -24.91 -34.25
N LYS A 295 3.54 -25.91 -35.01
CA LYS A 295 4.12 -26.27 -36.32
C LYS A 295 4.01 -25.16 -37.36
N ASP A 296 3.03 -24.27 -37.20
CA ASP A 296 2.79 -23.12 -38.06
C ASP A 296 3.54 -21.85 -37.60
N GLU A 297 4.56 -22.02 -36.75
CA GLU A 297 5.38 -20.95 -36.16
C GLU A 297 4.60 -19.98 -35.23
N SER A 298 3.34 -20.27 -34.93
CA SER A 298 2.60 -19.58 -33.87
C SER A 298 3.01 -20.10 -32.49
N TYR A 299 2.65 -19.38 -31.43
CA TYR A 299 2.91 -19.80 -30.04
C TYR A 299 1.60 -19.82 -29.25
N GLU A 300 1.55 -20.68 -28.24
CA GLU A 300 0.47 -20.66 -27.26
C GLU A 300 1.00 -20.68 -25.83
N PHE A 301 0.20 -20.10 -24.93
CA PHE A 301 0.42 -20.22 -23.50
C PHE A 301 -0.27 -21.47 -22.98
N VAL A 302 0.43 -22.22 -22.15
CA VAL A 302 -0.09 -23.42 -21.49
C VAL A 302 -0.04 -23.17 -19.99
N SER A 303 -1.16 -23.42 -19.30
CA SER A 303 -1.20 -23.33 -17.84
C SER A 303 -0.20 -24.32 -17.23
N ASN A 304 0.63 -23.82 -16.31
CA ASN A 304 1.60 -24.60 -15.57
C ASN A 304 1.77 -24.01 -14.17
N PRO A 305 0.71 -24.07 -13.33
CA PRO A 305 0.72 -23.51 -11.99
C PRO A 305 1.53 -24.37 -11.03
N ARG A 306 1.84 -23.78 -9.87
CA ARG A 306 2.22 -24.52 -8.66
C ARG A 306 1.19 -24.25 -7.57
N ASP A 307 0.70 -25.31 -6.92
CA ASP A 307 -0.19 -25.17 -5.76
C ASP A 307 0.57 -24.56 -4.58
N TYR A 308 1.82 -24.96 -4.36
CA TYR A 308 2.71 -24.45 -3.30
C TYR A 308 4.01 -23.89 -3.91
N PRO A 309 4.76 -23.05 -3.18
CA PRO A 309 6.02 -22.49 -3.69
C PRO A 309 7.01 -23.56 -4.20
N PHE A 310 7.03 -24.69 -3.50
CA PHE A 310 7.93 -25.81 -3.73
C PHE A 310 7.36 -26.91 -4.65
N GLY A 311 6.11 -26.81 -5.13
CA GLY A 311 5.53 -27.80 -6.04
C GLY A 311 4.02 -27.96 -5.90
N ASN A 312 3.48 -29.06 -6.42
CA ASN A 312 2.03 -29.35 -6.39
C ASN A 312 1.62 -30.29 -5.26
N GLU A 313 2.57 -30.95 -4.63
CA GLU A 313 2.31 -31.83 -3.49
C GLU A 313 2.57 -31.09 -2.20
N TYR A 314 1.60 -31.15 -1.28
CA TYR A 314 1.73 -30.55 0.03
C TYR A 314 2.80 -31.26 0.87
N ASP A 315 3.66 -30.48 1.53
CA ASP A 315 4.68 -30.99 2.45
C ASP A 315 4.63 -30.21 3.79
N PRO A 316 4.26 -30.86 4.92
CA PRO A 316 4.16 -30.22 6.22
C PRO A 316 5.53 -29.85 6.83
N VAL A 317 6.64 -30.32 6.26
CA VAL A 317 7.97 -29.85 6.66
C VAL A 317 8.20 -28.45 6.09
N LEU A 318 7.77 -28.20 4.85
CA LEU A 318 8.09 -27.00 4.07
C LEU A 318 7.09 -25.85 4.26
N CYS A 319 5.90 -26.14 4.78
CA CYS A 319 4.81 -25.17 4.95
C CYS A 319 4.30 -25.20 6.40
N ASN A 320 4.40 -24.09 7.13
CA ASN A 320 3.96 -24.03 8.53
C ASN A 320 2.44 -23.80 8.61
N THR A 321 1.65 -24.85 8.60
CA THR A 321 0.18 -24.83 8.73
C THR A 321 -0.29 -25.68 9.92
N LYS A 322 -1.61 -25.84 10.06
CA LYS A 322 -2.23 -26.65 11.12
C LYS A 322 -1.74 -28.09 11.14
N GLU A 323 -1.46 -28.68 9.97
CA GLU A 323 -0.98 -30.06 9.81
C GLU A 323 0.39 -30.28 10.46
N THR A 324 1.18 -29.22 10.67
CA THR A 324 2.48 -29.33 11.34
C THR A 324 2.38 -29.52 12.85
N GLY A 325 1.24 -29.17 13.44
CA GLY A 325 1.02 -29.24 14.89
C GLY A 325 1.79 -28.20 15.72
N LYS A 326 2.54 -27.28 15.09
CA LYS A 326 3.33 -26.25 15.79
C LYS A 326 2.46 -25.25 16.56
N LYS A 327 1.25 -24.94 16.04
CA LYS A 327 0.25 -24.04 16.66
C LYS A 327 0.74 -22.61 16.92
N GLU A 328 1.85 -22.22 16.32
CA GLU A 328 2.38 -20.86 16.37
C GLU A 328 3.24 -20.56 15.14
N THR A 329 3.55 -19.26 14.95
CA THR A 329 4.55 -18.83 13.98
C THR A 329 5.92 -19.34 14.40
N VAL A 330 6.80 -19.58 13.43
CA VAL A 330 8.23 -19.84 13.66
C VAL A 330 9.06 -18.63 13.27
N SER A 331 10.33 -18.62 13.69
CA SER A 331 11.29 -17.65 13.18
C SER A 331 11.40 -17.77 11.67
N VAL A 332 11.49 -16.63 10.97
CA VAL A 332 11.68 -16.64 9.51
C VAL A 332 12.98 -17.33 9.09
N PHE A 333 13.96 -17.43 9.98
CA PHE A 333 15.23 -18.11 9.74
C PHE A 333 15.19 -19.63 10.03
N GLU A 334 14.08 -20.14 10.56
CA GLU A 334 13.84 -21.57 10.78
C GLU A 334 13.02 -22.19 9.63
N LEU A 335 12.52 -21.37 8.70
CA LEU A 335 11.82 -21.83 7.51
C LEU A 335 12.77 -22.65 6.62
N PRO A 336 12.39 -23.85 6.16
CA PRO A 336 13.28 -24.67 5.36
C PRO A 336 13.58 -24.04 4.01
N ILE A 337 14.85 -23.96 3.63
CA ILE A 337 15.29 -23.43 2.33
C ILE A 337 14.61 -24.17 1.16
N LYS A 338 14.35 -25.47 1.30
CA LYS A 338 13.62 -26.26 0.29
C LYS A 338 12.17 -25.80 0.06
N GLY A 339 11.61 -25.00 0.97
CA GLY A 339 10.30 -24.37 0.84
C GLY A 339 10.32 -23.05 0.06
N GLU A 340 11.47 -22.66 -0.52
CA GLU A 340 11.57 -21.45 -1.32
C GLU A 340 10.67 -21.50 -2.56
N SER A 341 10.11 -20.35 -2.90
CA SER A 341 9.45 -20.11 -4.17
C SER A 341 10.43 -20.17 -5.35
N PRO A 342 9.94 -20.22 -6.60
CA PRO A 342 10.81 -20.17 -7.79
C PRO A 342 11.74 -18.96 -7.86
N PHE A 343 11.45 -17.90 -7.10
CA PHE A 343 12.25 -16.68 -7.03
C PHE A 343 13.12 -16.58 -5.76
N GLY A 344 13.05 -17.56 -4.84
CA GLY A 344 13.85 -17.60 -3.62
C GLY A 344 13.21 -16.95 -2.38
N ALA A 345 11.95 -16.51 -2.47
CA ALA A 345 11.19 -16.05 -1.29
C ALA A 345 10.74 -17.25 -0.45
N LEU A 346 10.92 -17.16 0.86
CA LEU A 346 10.55 -18.16 1.88
C LEU A 346 9.35 -17.68 2.70
N GLY A 347 8.58 -18.62 3.25
CA GLY A 347 7.40 -18.29 4.06
C GLY A 347 6.17 -17.90 3.23
N MET A 348 6.17 -18.17 1.93
CA MET A 348 5.01 -17.94 1.04
C MET A 348 3.91 -19.01 1.21
N CYS A 349 4.03 -19.91 2.20
CA CYS A 349 3.07 -20.97 2.51
C CYS A 349 3.01 -21.14 4.03
N GLY A 350 1.86 -20.78 4.62
CA GLY A 350 1.62 -20.80 6.05
C GLY A 350 2.43 -19.75 6.82
N ASN A 351 2.76 -20.07 8.06
CA ASN A 351 3.41 -19.22 9.05
C ASN A 351 2.55 -18.02 9.46
N ALA A 352 2.45 -16.99 8.63
CA ALA A 352 1.63 -15.81 8.89
C ALA A 352 0.91 -15.35 7.61
N PRO A 353 -0.37 -14.95 7.72
CA PRO A 353 -1.09 -14.40 6.58
C PRO A 353 -0.49 -13.04 6.22
N GLU A 354 -0.46 -12.70 4.93
CA GLU A 354 0.19 -11.49 4.43
C GLU A 354 -0.80 -10.56 3.72
N TRP A 355 -0.80 -9.28 4.10
CA TRP A 355 -1.59 -8.26 3.41
C TRP A 355 -1.13 -8.02 1.98
N THR A 356 -2.11 -7.78 1.09
CA THR A 356 -1.88 -7.28 -0.27
C THR A 356 -2.66 -5.99 -0.51
N SER A 357 -2.23 -5.19 -1.48
CA SER A 357 -2.87 -3.91 -1.84
C SER A 357 -4.08 -4.08 -2.76
N SER A 358 -4.34 -5.29 -3.26
CA SER A 358 -5.46 -5.56 -4.15
C SER A 358 -6.81 -5.51 -3.41
N PRO A 359 -7.83 -4.85 -3.99
CA PRO A 359 -9.19 -4.95 -3.47
C PRO A 359 -9.71 -6.38 -3.61
N TYR A 360 -10.49 -6.85 -2.64
CA TYR A 360 -11.10 -8.18 -2.71
C TYR A 360 -12.32 -8.17 -3.62
N LEU A 361 -12.09 -8.50 -4.90
CA LEU A 361 -13.08 -8.54 -5.96
C LEU A 361 -13.01 -9.89 -6.70
N PRO A 362 -14.11 -10.31 -7.37
CA PRO A 362 -14.04 -11.47 -8.26
C PRO A 362 -13.08 -11.17 -9.42
N TYR A 363 -12.42 -12.20 -9.91
CA TYR A 363 -11.58 -12.06 -11.09
C TYR A 363 -12.39 -11.67 -12.33
N LYS A 364 -11.72 -11.04 -13.31
CA LYS A 364 -12.37 -10.63 -14.56
C LYS A 364 -13.04 -11.84 -15.22
N GLY A 365 -14.34 -11.74 -15.48
CA GLY A 365 -15.14 -12.81 -16.09
C GLY A 365 -15.65 -13.88 -15.11
N HIS A 366 -15.17 -13.90 -13.87
CA HIS A 366 -15.69 -14.77 -12.83
C HIS A 366 -17.08 -14.28 -12.40
N ARG A 367 -18.03 -15.21 -12.29
CA ARG A 367 -19.45 -14.90 -12.07
C ARG A 367 -19.91 -15.07 -10.61
N LEU A 368 -19.00 -15.48 -9.71
CA LEU A 368 -19.34 -15.62 -8.30
C LEU A 368 -19.79 -14.27 -7.74
N SER A 369 -20.96 -14.25 -7.13
CA SER A 369 -21.47 -13.12 -6.38
C SER A 369 -21.34 -13.43 -4.90
N SER A 370 -20.65 -12.56 -4.16
CA SER A 370 -20.47 -12.69 -2.72
C SER A 370 -20.64 -11.33 -2.06
N VAL A 371 -21.37 -11.29 -0.94
CA VAL A 371 -21.47 -10.10 -0.08
C VAL A 371 -20.11 -9.70 0.51
N LYS A 372 -19.14 -10.62 0.48
CA LYS A 372 -17.78 -10.40 0.92
C LYS A 372 -16.98 -9.62 -0.11
N PHE A 373 -17.39 -9.48 -1.37
CA PHE A 373 -16.61 -8.69 -2.34
C PHE A 373 -16.78 -7.19 -2.14
N GLY A 374 -15.68 -6.44 -2.18
CA GLY A 374 -15.71 -5.00 -1.98
C GLY A 374 -14.37 -4.30 -2.16
N LYS A 375 -14.39 -3.11 -2.78
CA LYS A 375 -13.20 -2.24 -2.95
C LYS A 375 -12.60 -1.74 -1.64
N HIS A 376 -13.36 -1.80 -0.56
CA HIS A 376 -12.90 -1.38 0.76
C HIS A 376 -12.10 -2.49 1.46
N LEU A 377 -12.29 -3.76 1.09
CA LEU A 377 -11.52 -4.87 1.63
C LEU A 377 -10.21 -5.04 0.88
N ARG A 378 -9.29 -5.76 1.50
CA ARG A 378 -8.00 -6.12 0.91
C ARG A 378 -7.78 -7.62 0.96
N VAL A 379 -7.18 -8.15 -0.10
CA VAL A 379 -6.85 -9.57 -0.20
C VAL A 379 -5.69 -9.87 0.75
N ILE A 380 -5.81 -11.00 1.43
CA ILE A 380 -4.78 -11.63 2.26
C ILE A 380 -4.35 -12.92 1.56
N ARG A 381 -3.06 -13.25 1.61
CA ARG A 381 -2.49 -14.44 0.96
C ARG A 381 -1.62 -15.26 1.92
N GLY A 382 -1.30 -16.48 1.51
CA GLY A 382 -0.30 -17.36 2.13
C GLY A 382 -0.82 -18.28 3.23
N GLY A 383 -1.95 -17.95 3.85
CA GLY A 383 -2.45 -18.69 5.02
C GLY A 383 -1.57 -18.48 6.25
N SER A 384 -1.79 -19.27 7.29
CA SER A 384 -1.14 -19.12 8.59
C SER A 384 -0.77 -20.46 9.20
N PHE A 385 -0.04 -20.48 10.32
CA PHE A 385 0.16 -21.69 11.12
C PHE A 385 -1.16 -22.36 11.59
N SER A 386 -2.27 -21.63 11.56
CA SER A 386 -3.59 -22.14 11.94
C SER A 386 -4.48 -22.52 10.75
N SER A 387 -4.09 -22.14 9.55
CA SER A 387 -4.78 -22.48 8.30
C SER A 387 -4.51 -23.94 7.93
N ASP A 388 -5.37 -24.55 7.14
CA ASP A 388 -5.11 -25.86 6.54
C ASP A 388 -4.31 -25.76 5.22
N LYS A 389 -3.94 -26.91 4.67
CA LYS A 389 -3.17 -27.01 3.43
C LYS A 389 -3.87 -26.42 2.20
N GLU A 390 -5.20 -26.35 2.17
CA GLU A 390 -5.95 -25.79 1.03
C GLU A 390 -5.92 -24.25 1.12
N GLU A 391 -6.10 -23.70 2.31
CA GLU A 391 -5.97 -22.26 2.59
C GLU A 391 -4.52 -21.74 2.39
N ALA A 392 -3.52 -22.62 2.48
CA ALA A 392 -2.11 -22.28 2.29
C ALA A 392 -1.60 -22.38 0.84
N LYS A 393 -2.46 -22.73 -0.13
CA LYS A 393 -2.05 -22.73 -1.55
C LYS A 393 -1.73 -21.32 -2.03
N SER A 394 -0.82 -21.23 -3.00
CA SER A 394 -0.29 -19.97 -3.53
C SER A 394 -1.37 -19.07 -4.15
N TYR A 395 -2.44 -19.67 -4.69
CA TYR A 395 -3.58 -18.96 -5.27
C TYR A 395 -4.75 -18.75 -4.30
N SER A 396 -4.71 -19.34 -3.10
CA SER A 396 -5.78 -19.19 -2.12
C SER A 396 -5.84 -17.76 -1.63
N ARG A 397 -7.07 -17.28 -1.44
CA ARG A 397 -7.37 -15.91 -1.07
C ARG A 397 -8.13 -15.91 0.24
N ASP A 398 -7.76 -15.00 1.11
CA ASP A 398 -8.59 -14.56 2.22
C ASP A 398 -8.77 -13.04 2.11
N PHE A 399 -9.54 -12.44 3.00
CA PHE A 399 -9.80 -11.01 3.00
C PHE A 399 -9.83 -10.45 4.42
N GLY A 400 -9.32 -9.24 4.57
CA GLY A 400 -9.39 -8.49 5.82
C GLY A 400 -10.25 -7.24 5.69
N GLY A 401 -10.79 -6.82 6.85
CA GLY A 401 -12.03 -6.07 7.04
C GLY A 401 -12.17 -4.68 6.41
N LEU A 402 -13.32 -4.05 6.70
CA LEU A 402 -13.61 -2.65 6.39
C LEU A 402 -12.51 -1.78 7.03
N PRO A 403 -11.89 -0.84 6.29
CA PRO A 403 -10.72 -0.09 6.75
C PRO A 403 -11.13 1.00 7.76
N ASN A 404 -11.55 0.57 8.95
CA ASN A 404 -11.86 1.42 10.08
C ASN A 404 -10.97 1.10 11.29
N LEU A 405 -9.65 0.95 11.07
CA LEU A 405 -8.54 1.07 12.05
C LEU A 405 -8.53 0.16 13.29
N SER A 406 -9.62 -0.47 13.71
CA SER A 406 -9.70 -1.23 14.95
C SER A 406 -10.04 -2.70 14.74
N THR A 407 -10.74 -3.09 13.66
CA THR A 407 -11.27 -4.45 13.50
C THR A 407 -10.69 -5.25 12.33
N ASP A 408 -9.78 -4.69 11.52
CA ASP A 408 -9.17 -5.39 10.37
C ASP A 408 -7.82 -6.05 10.70
N ARG A 409 -7.40 -6.12 11.97
CA ARG A 409 -6.13 -6.74 12.39
C ARG A 409 -6.09 -8.24 12.07
N LYS A 410 -5.62 -8.59 10.86
CA LYS A 410 -5.80 -9.94 10.30
C LYS A 410 -4.50 -10.58 9.81
N ALA A 411 -3.51 -9.77 9.44
CA ALA A 411 -2.33 -10.26 8.76
C ALA A 411 -1.04 -9.56 9.21
N GLY A 412 0.08 -10.20 8.92
CA GLY A 412 1.40 -9.60 8.85
C GLY A 412 1.65 -8.98 7.47
N ILE A 413 2.92 -8.82 7.12
CA ILE A 413 3.31 -8.14 5.87
C ILE A 413 4.61 -8.70 5.29
N ARG A 414 4.70 -8.58 3.96
CA ARG A 414 5.89 -8.68 3.14
C ARG A 414 5.83 -7.56 2.11
N LEU A 415 6.95 -6.94 1.79
CA LEU A 415 6.96 -5.74 0.96
C LEU A 415 7.68 -5.95 -0.36
N ILE A 416 7.37 -5.10 -1.34
CA ILE A 416 8.03 -5.07 -2.64
C ILE A 416 8.66 -3.71 -2.94
N MET A 417 9.62 -3.71 -3.85
CA MET A 417 10.25 -2.54 -4.46
C MET A 417 10.28 -2.74 -5.97
N GLU A 418 9.76 -1.78 -6.75
CA GLU A 418 9.83 -1.87 -8.21
C GLU A 418 11.20 -1.44 -8.73
N LEU A 419 11.62 -2.04 -9.84
CA LEU A 419 12.74 -1.54 -10.63
C LEU A 419 12.26 -0.31 -11.40
N LYS A 420 12.90 0.85 -11.20
CA LYS A 420 12.64 2.02 -12.04
C LYS A 420 13.09 1.70 -13.47
N LYS A 421 12.23 2.04 -14.44
CA LYS A 421 12.53 1.98 -15.88
C LYS A 421 13.47 3.10 -16.28
#